data_AF-A0A1G2KT39-F1
#
_entry.id   AF-A0A1G2KT39-F1
#
_cell.length_a   1.000
_cell.length_b   1.000
_cell.length_c   1.000
_cell.angle_alpha   90.00
_cell.angle_beta   90.00
_cell.angle_gamma   90.00
#
_symmetry.space_group_name_H-M   'P 1'
#
loop_
_entity.id
_entity.type
_entity.pdbx_description
1 polymer ?
#
loop_
_entity_poly.entity_id
_entity_poly.type
_entity_poly.pdbx_seq_one_letter_code
_entity_poly.pdbx_strand_id
1 'polypeptide(L)' 'MKTISNIFRGSIGEKFVEELLRKEGYSVELSGKGSDLTAQRGRRIITIEVKTSGNHKEVFQ' A
#
# COMPACT_ATOMS: atom_id res chain seq x y z
N MET A 1 9.69 -5.65 20.25
CA MET A 1 9.07 -6.52 19.22
C MET A 1 7.74 -6.00 18.62
N LYS A 2 7.11 -4.91 19.10
CA LYS A 2 5.88 -4.36 18.47
C LYS A 2 6.12 -3.52 17.20
N THR A 3 7.26 -2.84 17.12
CA THR A 3 7.56 -1.89 16.03
C THR A 3 7.74 -2.57 14.67
N ILE A 4 8.44 -3.71 14.64
CA ILE A 4 8.68 -4.49 13.40
C ILE A 4 7.36 -5.05 12.85
N SER A 5 6.48 -5.53 13.73
CA SER A 5 5.15 -6.03 13.36
C SER A 5 4.27 -4.95 12.71
N ASN A 6 4.35 -3.69 13.15
CA ASN A 6 3.52 -2.62 12.60
C ASN A 6 4.05 -2.11 11.26
N ILE A 7 5.38 -2.02 11.11
CA ILE A 7 6.03 -1.68 9.83
C ILE A 7 5.70 -2.74 8.77
N PHE A 8 5.77 -4.02 9.14
CA PHE A 8 5.46 -5.12 8.24
C PHE A 8 3.99 -5.10 7.78
N ARG A 9 3.05 -4.79 8.67
CA ARG A 9 1.62 -4.65 8.33
C ARG A 9 1.33 -3.48 7.39
N GLY A 10 2.01 -2.34 7.58
CA GLY A 10 1.94 -1.21 6.66
C GLY A 10 2.37 -1.61 5.25
N SER A 11 3.55 -2.23 5.15
CA SER A 11 4.12 -2.66 3.87
C SER A 11 3.26 -3.69 3.10
N ILE A 12 2.53 -4.57 3.80
CA ILE A 12 1.59 -5.51 3.16
C ILE A 12 0.40 -4.77 2.53
N GLY A 13 -0.19 -3.82 3.27
CA GLY A 13 -1.31 -3.04 2.78
C GLY A 13 -0.93 -2.20 1.56
N GLU A 14 0.21 -1.51 1.65
CA GLU A 14 0.76 -0.72 0.55
C GLU A 14 0.95 -1.58 -0.70
N LYS A 15 1.59 -2.73 -0.56
CA LYS A 15 1.83 -3.66 -1.67
C LYS A 15 0.52 -4.20 -2.28
N PHE A 16 -0.46 -4.54 -1.45
CA PHE A 16 -1.77 -4.99 -1.93
C PHE A 16 -2.47 -3.92 -2.79
N VAL A 17 -2.46 -2.67 -2.32
CA VAL A 17 -3.07 -1.53 -3.04
C VAL A 17 -2.29 -1.23 -4.33
N GLU A 18 -0.96 -1.27 -4.28
CA GLU A 18 -0.09 -1.12 -5.46
C GLU A 18 -0.44 -2.15 -6.55
N GLU A 19 -0.51 -3.44 -6.19
CA GLU A 19 -0.82 -4.52 -7.13
C GLU A 19 -2.21 -4.37 -7.75
N LEU A 20 -3.20 -3.98 -6.95
CA LEU A 20 -4.57 -3.74 -7.43
C LEU A 20 -4.62 -2.60 -8.46
N LEU A 21 -3.99 -1.47 -8.16
CA LEU A 21 -3.96 -0.30 -9.04
C LEU A 21 -3.21 -0.61 -10.35
N ARG A 22 -2.11 -1.36 -10.28
CA ARG A 22 -1.38 -1.80 -11.48
C ARG A 22 -2.21 -2.73 -12.35
N LYS A 23 -2.98 -3.66 -11.77
CA LYS A 23 -3.92 -4.51 -12.51
C LYS A 23 -4.99 -3.68 -13.23
N GLU A 24 -5.42 -2.58 -12.63
CA GLU A 24 -6.37 -1.61 -13.23
C GLU A 24 -5.70 -0.62 -14.21
N GLY A 25 -4.42 -0.81 -14.54
CA GLY A 25 -3.71 -0.02 -15.55
C GLY A 25 -3.22 1.36 -15.06
N TYR A 26 -3.04 1.54 -13.76
CA TYR A 26 -2.35 2.71 -13.22
C TYR A 26 -0.83 2.47 -13.17
N SER A 27 -0.05 3.50 -13.47
CA SER A 27 1.34 3.59 -13.02
C SER A 27 1.34 3.97 -11.54
N VAL A 28 2.13 3.28 -10.71
CA VAL A 28 2.14 3.50 -9.25
C VAL A 28 3.56 3.66 -8.75
N GLU A 29 3.79 4.70 -7.96
CA GLU A 29 5.05 5.03 -7.29
C GLU A 29 4.86 5.07 -5.78
N LEU A 30 5.81 4.52 -5.02
CA LEU A 30 5.89 4.70 -3.57
C LEU A 30 6.32 6.12 -3.25
N SER A 31 5.55 6.81 -2.41
CA SER A 31 5.85 8.19 -2.00
C SER A 31 6.52 8.18 -0.63
N GLY A 32 7.64 8.89 -0.50
CA GLY A 32 8.32 9.09 0.79
C GLY A 32 7.89 10.38 1.51
N LYS A 33 6.93 11.14 0.96
CA LYS A 33 6.55 12.48 1.43
C LYS A 33 5.04 12.60 1.63
N GLY A 34 4.56 12.19 2.81
CA GLY A 34 3.20 12.51 3.29
C GLY A 34 2.05 11.71 2.67
N SER A 35 2.36 10.74 1.81
CA SER A 35 1.44 9.74 1.28
C SER A 35 2.22 8.44 1.08
N ASP A 36 1.55 7.30 1.02
CA ASP A 36 2.23 6.01 0.84
C ASP A 36 2.41 5.70 -0.65
N LEU A 37 1.42 6.05 -1.49
CA LEU A 37 1.43 5.81 -2.92
C LEU A 37 0.98 7.03 -3.74
N THR A 38 1.49 7.16 -4.95
CA THR A 38 0.95 8.01 -6.01
C THR A 38 0.59 7.13 -7.21
N ALA A 39 -0.64 7.27 -7.72
CA ALA A 39 -1.13 6.50 -8.85
C ALA A 39 -1.56 7.42 -10.00
N GLN A 40 -1.14 7.09 -11.22
CA GLN A 40 -1.45 7.85 -12.43
C GLN A 40 -2.07 6.96 -13.50
N ARG A 41 -3.15 7.44 -14.12
CA ARG A 41 -3.72 6.85 -15.34
C ARG A 41 -4.14 7.95 -16.30
N GLY A 42 -3.42 8.06 -17.42
CA GLY A 42 -3.56 9.18 -18.35
C GLY A 42 -3.21 10.51 -17.67
N ARG A 43 -4.16 11.45 -17.62
CA ARG A 43 -4.01 12.77 -17.00
C ARG A 43 -4.45 12.84 -15.54
N ARG A 44 -4.98 11.74 -14.98
CA ARG A 44 -5.44 11.70 -13.58
C ARG A 44 -4.29 11.23 -12.70
N ILE A 45 -4.01 11.99 -11.65
CA ILE A 45 -3.02 11.67 -10.61
C ILE A 45 -3.77 11.66 -9.27
N ILE A 46 -3.54 10.62 -8.48
CA ILE A 46 -4.17 10.40 -7.18
C ILE A 46 -3.08 10.10 -6.16
N THR A 47 -3.06 10.84 -5.05
CA THR A 47 -2.22 10.55 -3.89
C THR A 47 -3.00 9.74 -2.86
N ILE A 48 -2.42 8.67 -2.34
CA ILE A 48 -3.11 7.65 -1.54
C ILE A 48 -2.38 7.46 -0.21
N GLU A 49 -3.13 7.52 0.89
CA GLU A 49 -2.70 7.08 2.22
C GLU A 49 -3.35 5.73 2.51
N VAL A 50 -2.54 4.72 2.80
CA VAL A 50 -2.93 3.33 3.03
C VAL A 50 -2.95 3.06 4.52
N LYS A 51 -4.14 2.80 5.07
CA LYS A 51 -4.31 2.42 6.48
C LYS A 51 -4.71 0.97 6.57
N THR A 52 -3.91 0.17 7.27
CA THR A 52 -4.24 -1.21 7.61
C THR A 52 -4.79 -1.30 9.03
N SER A 53 -5.97 -1.89 9.19
CA SER A 53 -6.60 -2.14 10.49
C SER A 53 -6.84 -3.63 10.70
N GLY A 54 -6.78 -4.09 11.95
CA GLY A 54 -7.03 -5.48 12.33
C GLY A 54 -5.77 -6.27 12.72
N ASN A 55 -5.98 -7.52 13.11
CA ASN A 55 -4.89 -8.43 13.50
C ASN A 55 -4.44 -9.24 12.28
N HIS A 56 -3.19 -9.04 11.84
CA HIS A 56 -2.52 -9.95 10.93
C HIS A 56 -2.48 -11.34 11.57
N LYS A 57 -3.21 -12.29 11.00
CA LYS A 57 -3.13 -13.71 11.35
C LYS A 57 -2.30 -14.37 10.26
N GLU A 58 -1.12 -14.87 10.62
CA GLU A 58 -0.41 -15.81 9.77
C GLU A 58 -1.28 -17.06 9.68
N VAL A 59 -1.80 -17.33 8.48
CA VAL A 59 -2.48 -18.60 8.20
C VAL A 59 -1.37 -19.58 7.83
N PHE A 60 -0.94 -20.38 8.80
CA PHE A 60 -0.09 -21.53 8.54
C PHE A 60 -0.95 -22.59 7.85
N GLN A 61 -0.60 -22.94 6.61
CA GLN A 61 -1.10 -24.15 5.94
C GLN A 61 -0.19 -25.33 6.28
#